data_AF-A0A6J4JTW2-F1
#
_entry.id   AF-A0A6J4JTW2-F1
#
_cell.length_a   1.000
_cell.length_b   1.000
_cell.length_c   1.000
_cell.angle_alpha   90.00
_cell.angle_beta   90.00
_cell.angle_gamma   90.00
#
_symmetry.space_group_name_H-M   'P 1'
#
loop_
_entity.id
_entity.type
_entity.pdbx_description
1 polymer ?
#
loop_
_entity_poly.entity_id
_entity_poly.type
_entity_poly.pdbx_seq_one_letter_code
_entity_poly.pdbx_strand_id
1 'polypeptide(L)'
;MIKWLAIAVGGIFLSGLVQAQDSSRRCKYLPLTATAITLDSLTIVPGSIQLRGDAAVNLKYSYQPATNQFQFLIPPSIVDSAGFILDSVRNSVDSVLVCYRVLPFNLTMARYRRKMTANDSLSLPGTGLYSEEIGTKKEELFRTPGINKSGTITRGISFGNTQNVFVNSALN
;
A
#
# COMPACT_ATOMS: atom_id res chain seq x y z
N MET A 1 14.46 31.02 52.63
CA MET A 1 14.39 29.54 52.52
C MET A 1 13.14 29.02 51.79
N ILE A 2 12.01 29.73 51.80
CA ILE A 2 10.75 29.29 51.14
C ILE A 2 10.80 29.17 49.60
N LYS A 3 11.66 29.94 48.90
CA LYS A 3 11.74 29.91 47.43
C LYS A 3 12.32 28.61 46.85
N TRP A 4 13.18 27.91 47.58
CA TRP A 4 13.77 26.65 47.13
C TRP A 4 12.84 25.45 47.34
N LEU A 5 11.93 25.54 48.32
CA LEU A 5 10.96 24.51 48.63
C LEU A 5 9.84 24.43 47.57
N ALA A 6 9.43 25.58 47.02
CA ALA A 6 8.45 25.63 45.92
C ALA A 6 8.97 24.99 44.62
N ILE A 7 10.27 25.14 44.32
CA ILE A 7 10.90 24.55 43.13
C ILE A 7 11.02 23.02 43.28
N ALA A 8 11.34 22.54 44.49
CA ALA A 8 11.39 21.10 44.78
C ALA A 8 10.00 20.44 44.68
N VAL A 9 8.95 21.10 45.18
CA VAL A 9 7.57 20.60 45.09
C VAL A 9 7.06 20.62 43.64
N GLY A 10 7.40 21.65 42.86
CA GLY A 10 7.08 21.71 41.42
C GLY A 10 7.76 20.61 40.58
N GLY A 11 9.00 20.25 40.93
CA GLY A 11 9.74 19.17 40.26
C GLY A 11 9.16 17.77 40.50
N ILE A 12 8.60 17.53 41.70
CA ILE A 12 7.98 16.24 42.07
C ILE A 12 6.64 16.02 41.34
N PHE A 13 5.89 17.10 41.04
CA PHE A 13 4.63 17.00 40.29
C PHE A 13 4.83 16.74 38.78
N LEU A 14 6.00 17.02 38.19
CA LEU A 14 6.26 16.77 36.76
C LEU A 14 6.65 15.31 36.46
N SER A 15 7.12 14.55 37.45
CA SER A 15 7.46 13.12 37.30
C SER A 15 6.25 12.17 37.30
N GLY A 16 5.05 12.66 37.65
CA GLY A 16 3.83 11.84 37.76
C GLY A 16 3.18 11.41 36.45
N LEU A 17 3.68 11.89 35.29
CA LEU A 17 3.05 11.66 33.98
C LEU A 17 3.74 10.59 33.11
N VAL A 18 4.71 9.84 33.63
CA VAL A 18 5.48 8.82 32.86
C VAL A 18 4.81 7.43 32.86
N GLN A 19 3.47 7.38 32.83
CA GLN A 19 2.71 6.12 32.72
C GLN A 19 1.82 6.17 31.48
N ALA A 20 2.44 6.16 30.31
CA ALA A 20 1.76 5.92 29.04
C ALA A 20 2.66 5.06 28.14
N GLN A 21 3.05 3.88 28.63
CA GLN A 21 3.48 2.83 27.71
C GLN A 21 2.22 2.06 27.30
N ASP A 22 1.75 2.28 26.08
CA ASP A 22 0.76 1.42 25.45
C ASP A 22 1.33 0.00 25.41
N SER A 23 0.91 -0.82 26.37
CA SER A 23 1.37 -2.19 26.48
C SER A 23 0.81 -2.99 25.31
N SER A 24 1.69 -3.59 24.52
CA SER A 24 1.30 -4.54 23.47
C SER A 24 0.69 -5.82 24.05
N ARG A 25 0.77 -6.02 25.37
CA ARG A 25 0.22 -7.20 26.05
C ARG A 25 -1.27 -7.02 26.33
N ARG A 26 -2.07 -8.00 25.87
CA ARG A 26 -3.52 -8.07 26.07
C ARG A 26 -3.88 -9.43 26.68
N CYS A 27 -4.93 -9.47 27.49
CA CYS A 27 -5.45 -10.70 28.06
C CYS A 27 -6.97 -10.75 27.90
N LYS A 28 -7.51 -11.88 27.46
CA LYS A 28 -8.95 -12.09 27.28
C LYS A 28 -9.35 -13.46 27.82
N TYR A 29 -10.50 -13.53 28.47
CA TYR A 29 -11.13 -14.80 28.81
C TYR A 29 -11.85 -15.31 27.57
N LEU A 30 -11.61 -16.58 27.22
CA LEU A 30 -12.23 -17.23 26.08
C LEU A 30 -12.90 -18.52 26.53
N PRO A 31 -14.12 -18.80 26.06
CA PRO A 31 -14.72 -20.12 26.23
C PRO A 31 -13.92 -21.15 25.42
N LEU A 32 -13.92 -22.40 25.91
CA LEU A 32 -13.35 -23.52 25.18
C LEU A 32 -14.21 -23.83 23.95
N THR A 33 -13.62 -23.61 22.77
CA THR A 33 -14.29 -23.74 21.48
C THR A 33 -13.38 -24.45 20.48
N ALA A 34 -13.91 -25.43 19.76
CA ALA A 34 -13.15 -26.19 18.75
C ALA A 34 -12.95 -25.42 17.44
N THR A 35 -13.75 -24.38 17.19
CA THR A 35 -13.67 -23.55 15.98
C THR A 35 -12.58 -22.49 16.08
N ALA A 36 -12.03 -22.10 14.93
CA ALA A 36 -11.05 -21.04 14.84
C ALA A 36 -11.70 -19.66 15.04
N ILE A 37 -11.06 -18.80 15.82
CA ILE A 37 -11.53 -17.47 16.20
C ILE A 37 -10.43 -16.42 16.01
N THR A 38 -10.81 -15.16 15.82
CA THR A 38 -9.88 -14.03 15.78
C THR A 38 -9.80 -13.41 17.18
N LEU A 39 -8.61 -13.40 17.79
CA LEU A 39 -8.45 -12.88 19.15
C LEU A 39 -8.41 -11.35 19.19
N ASP A 40 -7.85 -10.74 18.16
CA ASP A 40 -7.60 -9.31 18.07
C ASP A 40 -7.64 -8.81 16.61
N SER A 41 -7.80 -7.51 16.42
CA SER A 41 -7.71 -6.87 15.10
C SER A 41 -6.28 -6.75 14.60
N LEU A 42 -5.31 -6.69 15.52
CA LEU A 42 -3.88 -6.68 15.21
C LEU A 42 -3.31 -8.09 15.21
N THR A 43 -2.22 -8.30 14.47
CA THR A 43 -1.55 -9.61 14.44
C THR A 43 -0.86 -9.88 15.77
N ILE A 44 -0.97 -11.11 16.26
CA ILE A 44 -0.34 -11.55 17.50
C ILE A 44 1.10 -11.96 17.21
N VAL A 45 2.01 -11.61 18.10
CA VAL A 45 3.41 -12.05 18.02
C VAL A 45 3.46 -13.57 18.21
N PRO A 46 3.98 -14.33 17.22
CA PRO A 46 4.14 -15.78 17.36
C PRO A 46 4.95 -16.13 18.61
N GLY A 47 4.51 -17.15 19.37
CA GLY A 47 5.16 -17.56 20.61
C GLY A 47 4.90 -16.68 21.83
N SER A 48 4.16 -15.57 21.70
CA SER A 48 3.79 -14.72 22.85
C SER A 48 2.54 -15.19 23.61
N ILE A 49 1.80 -16.14 23.04
CA ILE A 49 0.52 -16.61 23.59
C ILE A 49 0.78 -17.47 24.83
N GLN A 50 0.10 -17.14 25.91
CA GLN A 50 0.15 -17.83 27.19
C GLN A 50 -1.29 -18.15 27.61
N LEU A 51 -1.57 -19.43 27.80
CA LEU A 51 -2.80 -19.89 28.42
C LEU A 51 -2.60 -19.91 29.94
N ARG A 52 -3.55 -19.35 30.69
CA ARG A 52 -3.54 -19.27 32.15
C ARG A 52 -4.84 -19.82 32.72
N GLY A 53 -4.74 -20.38 33.93
CA GLY A 53 -5.84 -21.02 34.66
C GLY A 53 -5.64 -22.54 34.77
N ASP A 54 -6.38 -23.17 35.67
CA ASP A 54 -6.22 -24.61 35.97
C ASP A 54 -6.54 -25.48 34.76
N ALA A 55 -7.48 -25.04 33.94
CA ALA A 55 -7.82 -25.67 32.68
C ALA A 55 -6.73 -25.59 31.61
N ALA A 56 -5.79 -24.65 31.73
CA ALA A 56 -4.76 -24.40 30.72
C ALA A 56 -3.63 -25.44 30.73
N VAL A 57 -3.48 -26.21 31.81
CA VAL A 57 -2.30 -27.06 32.06
C VAL A 57 -2.06 -28.11 30.96
N ASN A 58 -3.11 -28.54 30.26
CA ASN A 58 -3.01 -29.55 29.19
C ASN A 58 -3.57 -29.10 27.84
N LEU A 59 -3.94 -27.82 27.70
CA LEU A 59 -4.51 -27.31 26.46
C LEU A 59 -3.41 -26.88 25.50
N LYS A 60 -3.46 -27.40 24.27
CA LYS A 60 -2.63 -26.95 23.17
C LYS A 60 -3.42 -25.96 22.31
N TYR A 61 -2.71 -25.14 21.56
CA TYR A 61 -3.31 -24.18 20.64
C TYR A 61 -2.53 -24.15 19.33
N SER A 62 -3.20 -23.68 18.28
CA SER A 62 -2.62 -23.32 17.00
C SER A 62 -2.94 -21.86 16.71
N TYR A 63 -1.96 -21.12 16.21
CA TYR A 63 -2.14 -19.74 15.77
C TYR A 63 -1.46 -19.54 14.42
N GLN A 64 -2.23 -19.06 13.45
CA GLN A 64 -1.73 -18.79 12.10
C GLN A 64 -1.66 -17.26 11.87
N PRO A 65 -0.46 -16.66 11.85
CA PRO A 65 -0.32 -15.20 11.70
C PRO A 65 -0.80 -14.67 10.36
N ALA A 66 -0.72 -15.49 9.31
CA ALA A 66 -1.13 -15.13 7.95
C ALA A 66 -2.65 -14.92 7.80
N THR A 67 -3.46 -15.64 8.59
CA THR A 67 -4.92 -15.52 8.60
C THR A 67 -5.44 -14.85 9.89
N ASN A 68 -4.55 -14.59 10.86
CA ASN A 68 -4.85 -14.11 12.20
C ASN A 68 -5.90 -14.97 12.94
N GLN A 69 -5.87 -16.28 12.69
CA GLN A 69 -6.79 -17.25 13.29
C GLN A 69 -6.10 -17.99 14.43
N PHE A 70 -6.80 -18.08 15.56
CA PHE A 70 -6.44 -18.84 16.73
C PHE A 70 -7.42 -19.99 16.94
N GLN A 71 -6.92 -21.17 17.30
CA GLN A 71 -7.75 -22.34 17.55
C GLN A 71 -7.18 -23.15 18.72
N PHE A 72 -8.04 -23.63 19.59
CA PHE A 72 -7.66 -24.62 20.58
C PHE A 72 -7.50 -26.00 19.92
N LEU A 73 -6.42 -26.69 20.22
CA LEU A 73 -6.20 -28.08 19.80
C LEU A 73 -6.81 -29.00 20.85
N ILE A 74 -8.10 -29.25 20.67
CA ILE A 74 -8.96 -29.96 21.60
C ILE A 74 -8.85 -31.47 21.32
N PRO A 75 -8.44 -32.29 22.31
CA PRO A 75 -8.34 -33.73 22.11
C PRO A 75 -9.73 -34.36 21.90
N PRO A 76 -9.84 -35.46 21.14
CA PRO A 76 -11.11 -36.12 20.84
C PRO A 76 -11.83 -36.67 22.08
N SER A 77 -11.12 -36.82 23.21
CA SER A 77 -11.69 -37.29 24.48
C SER A 77 -12.59 -36.28 25.19
N ILE A 78 -12.59 -35.01 24.78
CA ILE A 78 -13.38 -33.94 25.40
C ILE A 78 -14.43 -33.35 24.45
N VAL A 79 -14.65 -33.95 23.29
CA VAL A 79 -15.66 -33.56 22.30
C VAL A 79 -16.64 -34.70 22.03
N ASP A 80 -17.88 -34.35 21.71
CA ASP A 80 -18.89 -35.28 21.24
C ASP A 80 -18.69 -35.65 19.76
N SER A 81 -19.54 -36.54 19.24
CA SER A 81 -19.52 -36.97 17.83
C SER A 81 -19.84 -35.83 16.84
N ALA A 82 -20.41 -34.72 17.31
CA ALA A 82 -20.70 -33.53 16.52
C ALA A 82 -19.59 -32.46 16.62
N GLY A 83 -18.53 -32.70 17.40
CA GLY A 83 -17.41 -31.78 17.57
C GLY A 83 -17.63 -30.68 18.60
N PHE A 84 -18.69 -30.76 19.42
CA PHE A 84 -18.93 -29.86 20.55
C PHE A 84 -18.26 -30.37 21.82
N ILE A 85 -17.89 -29.45 22.72
CA ILE A 85 -17.28 -29.79 24.00
C ILE A 85 -18.30 -30.51 24.89
N LEU A 86 -17.88 -31.63 25.48
CA LEU A 86 -18.71 -32.43 26.40
C LEU A 86 -19.14 -31.58 27.60
N ASP A 87 -20.40 -31.69 27.99
CA ASP A 87 -20.96 -30.90 29.09
C ASP A 87 -20.26 -31.16 30.44
N SER A 88 -19.73 -32.36 30.66
CA SER A 88 -18.91 -32.70 31.83
C SER A 88 -17.62 -31.87 31.92
N VAL A 89 -17.04 -31.52 30.78
CA VAL A 89 -15.85 -30.67 30.68
C VAL A 89 -16.23 -29.20 30.70
N ARG A 90 -17.29 -28.81 30.01
CA ARG A 90 -17.81 -27.44 30.03
C ARG A 90 -18.19 -26.98 31.44
N ASN A 91 -18.77 -27.86 32.25
CA ASN A 91 -19.15 -27.55 33.64
C ASN A 91 -17.94 -27.46 34.59
N SER A 92 -16.78 -28.03 34.22
CA SER A 92 -15.55 -27.94 35.01
C SER A 92 -14.61 -26.84 34.53
N VAL A 93 -14.74 -26.41 33.27
CA VAL A 93 -13.96 -25.32 32.68
C VAL A 93 -14.88 -24.39 31.88
N ASP A 94 -15.24 -23.27 32.49
CA ASP A 94 -16.08 -22.24 31.85
C ASP A 94 -15.25 -21.37 30.88
N SER A 95 -14.07 -20.90 31.31
CA SER A 95 -13.21 -20.06 30.46
C SER A 95 -11.71 -20.22 30.73
N VAL A 96 -10.91 -19.93 29.71
CA VAL A 96 -9.44 -19.92 29.77
C VAL A 96 -8.95 -18.50 29.57
N LEU A 97 -8.03 -18.04 30.43
CA LEU A 97 -7.41 -16.74 30.28
C LEU A 97 -6.28 -16.83 29.25
N VAL A 98 -6.44 -16.16 28.11
CA VAL A 98 -5.44 -16.12 27.04
C VAL A 98 -4.76 -14.75 27.04
N CYS A 99 -3.49 -14.73 27.37
CA CYS A 99 -2.65 -13.54 27.33
C CYS A 99 -1.69 -13.60 26.13
N TYR A 100 -1.53 -12.50 25.42
CA TYR A 100 -0.70 -12.44 24.22
C TYR A 100 -0.14 -11.03 24.00
N ARG A 101 0.83 -10.89 23.10
CA ARG A 101 1.33 -9.59 22.64
C ARG A 101 0.95 -9.35 21.19
N VAL A 102 0.56 -8.12 20.86
CA VAL A 102 0.20 -7.73 19.49
C VAL A 102 1.34 -6.95 18.80
N LEU A 103 1.45 -7.13 17.49
CA LEU A 103 2.24 -6.30 16.60
C LEU A 103 1.47 -5.00 16.31
N PRO A 104 2.16 -3.88 16.02
CA PRO A 104 1.50 -2.62 15.68
C PRO A 104 0.89 -2.60 14.26
N PHE A 105 0.74 -3.76 13.62
CA PHE A 105 0.17 -3.91 12.29
C PHE A 105 -0.58 -5.23 12.16
N ASN A 106 -1.51 -5.26 11.20
CA ASN A 106 -2.23 -6.46 10.81
C ASN A 106 -1.63 -7.03 9.50
N LEU A 107 -1.00 -8.20 9.59
CA LEU A 107 -0.40 -8.94 8.49
C LEU A 107 -1.44 -9.56 7.53
N THR A 108 -2.71 -9.68 7.93
CA THR A 108 -3.76 -10.19 7.04
C THR A 108 -4.23 -9.14 6.03
N MET A 109 -4.00 -7.86 6.33
CA MET A 109 -4.37 -6.77 5.46
C MET A 109 -3.24 -6.47 4.48
N ALA A 110 -3.56 -6.44 3.20
CA ALA A 110 -2.63 -5.95 2.20
C ALA A 110 -2.33 -4.45 2.45
N ARG A 111 -1.04 -4.11 2.50
CA ARG A 111 -0.55 -2.74 2.62
C ARG A 111 0.25 -2.40 1.38
N TYR A 112 -0.13 -1.30 0.73
CA TYR A 112 0.52 -0.85 -0.50
C TYR A 112 1.19 0.50 -0.23
N ARG A 113 2.47 0.63 -0.61
CA ARG A 113 3.18 1.93 -0.58
C ARG A 113 2.78 2.85 -1.74
N ARG A 114 2.16 2.30 -2.78
CA ARG A 114 1.68 3.01 -3.97
C ARG A 114 0.32 2.46 -4.37
N LYS A 115 -0.62 3.33 -4.75
CA LYS A 115 -1.93 2.93 -5.27
C LYS A 115 -1.73 2.26 -6.64
N MET A 116 -1.97 0.95 -6.75
CA MET A 116 -1.80 0.22 -8.03
C MET A 116 -2.61 0.86 -9.16
N THR A 117 -3.84 1.30 -8.87
CA THR A 117 -4.71 1.93 -9.87
C THR A 117 -4.23 3.30 -10.37
N ALA A 118 -3.24 3.94 -9.73
CA ALA A 118 -2.76 5.27 -10.14
C ALA A 118 -1.62 5.20 -11.16
N ASN A 119 -1.04 4.03 -11.39
CA ASN A 119 0.21 3.93 -12.14
C ASN A 119 0.37 2.68 -12.99
N ASP A 120 -0.72 1.94 -13.19
CA ASP A 120 -0.80 0.73 -14.00
C ASP A 120 -1.28 1.02 -15.43
N SER A 121 -1.14 2.27 -15.87
CA SER A 121 -1.30 2.63 -17.26
C SER A 121 0.09 2.76 -17.87
N LEU A 122 0.43 1.86 -18.80
CA LEU A 122 1.49 2.07 -19.80
C LEU A 122 1.23 3.32 -20.66
N SER A 123 0.03 3.88 -20.55
CA SER A 123 -0.37 5.17 -21.09
C SER A 123 -0.18 6.26 -20.03
N LEU A 124 0.58 7.30 -20.37
CA LEU A 124 0.61 8.54 -19.61
C LEU A 124 -0.73 9.27 -19.85
N PRO A 125 -1.56 9.50 -18.82
CA PRO A 125 -2.78 10.28 -18.99
C PRO A 125 -2.40 11.72 -19.37
N GLY A 126 -2.79 12.16 -20.56
CA GLY A 126 -2.63 13.55 -20.99
C GLY A 126 -1.41 13.87 -21.85
N THR A 127 -0.55 12.90 -22.17
CA THR A 127 0.43 13.10 -23.26
C THR A 127 -0.20 12.61 -24.56
N GLY A 128 -0.96 13.48 -25.22
CA GLY A 128 -1.03 13.37 -26.68
C GLY A 128 0.42 13.40 -27.15
N LEU A 129 0.91 12.29 -27.69
CA LEU A 129 2.22 12.28 -28.35
C LEU A 129 2.19 13.45 -29.32
N TYR A 130 3.05 14.44 -29.11
CA TYR A 130 3.16 15.58 -30.00
C TYR A 130 3.54 15.03 -31.37
N SER A 131 2.55 14.91 -32.25
CA SER A 131 2.74 14.52 -33.64
C SER A 131 2.77 15.81 -34.43
N GLU A 132 3.98 16.26 -34.75
CA GLU A 132 4.16 17.38 -35.66
C GLU A 132 3.83 16.88 -37.06
N GLU A 133 2.68 17.29 -37.61
CA GLU A 133 2.44 17.15 -39.04
C GLU A 133 3.41 18.11 -39.73
N ILE A 134 4.50 17.57 -40.27
CA ILE A 134 5.40 18.31 -41.16
C ILE A 134 4.59 18.58 -42.43
N GLY A 135 3.78 19.63 -42.39
CA GLY A 135 3.13 20.18 -43.56
C GLY A 135 4.24 20.55 -44.53
N THR A 136 4.34 19.84 -45.64
CA THR A 136 5.27 20.12 -46.72
C THR A 136 4.89 21.47 -47.36
N LYS A 137 5.22 22.57 -46.68
CA LYS A 137 5.24 23.88 -47.29
C LYS A 137 6.38 23.88 -48.27
N LYS A 138 6.04 23.64 -49.54
CA LYS A 138 6.93 23.87 -50.67
C LYS A 138 7.24 25.37 -50.65
N GLU A 139 8.45 25.72 -50.22
CA GLU A 139 8.95 27.09 -50.23
C GLU A 139 8.95 27.60 -51.69
N GLU A 140 8.01 28.48 -52.02
CA GLU A 140 7.95 29.16 -53.32
C GLU A 140 8.46 30.60 -53.13
N LEU A 141 9.57 30.94 -53.80
CA LEU A 141 10.16 32.30 -53.77
C LEU A 141 9.20 33.41 -54.23
N PHE A 142 8.16 33.06 -55.01
CA PHE A 142 7.12 33.98 -55.46
C PHE A 142 5.75 33.31 -55.41
N ARG A 143 4.87 33.76 -54.50
CA ARG A 143 3.50 33.27 -54.41
C ARG A 143 2.62 33.89 -55.50
N THR A 144 2.10 33.05 -56.40
CA THR A 144 1.02 33.43 -57.34
C THR A 144 -0.20 32.55 -57.08
N PRO A 145 -1.20 33.03 -56.30
CA PRO A 145 -2.40 32.26 -56.01
C PRO A 145 -3.19 31.99 -57.29
N GLY A 146 -3.73 30.77 -57.45
CA GLY A 146 -4.64 30.41 -58.56
C GLY A 146 -4.00 29.78 -59.79
N ILE A 147 -2.68 29.56 -59.80
CA ILE A 147 -2.00 28.83 -60.88
C ILE A 147 -1.29 27.61 -60.29
N ASN A 148 -1.80 26.42 -60.57
CA ASN A 148 -1.14 25.15 -60.19
C ASN A 148 0.06 24.91 -61.11
N LYS A 149 1.28 25.02 -60.57
CA LYS A 149 2.52 24.80 -61.33
C LYS A 149 3.03 23.38 -61.09
N SER A 150 2.74 22.48 -62.02
CA SER A 150 3.40 21.17 -62.09
C SER A 150 4.62 21.28 -63.01
N GLY A 151 5.82 21.35 -62.43
CA GLY A 151 7.08 21.47 -63.17
C GLY A 151 8.13 22.28 -62.41
N THR A 152 9.40 22.18 -62.81
CA THR A 152 10.50 22.98 -62.26
C THR A 152 10.73 24.21 -63.14
N ILE A 153 10.40 25.41 -62.64
CA ILE A 153 10.71 26.66 -63.33
C ILE A 153 12.06 27.17 -62.82
N THR A 154 13.12 26.95 -63.60
CA THR A 154 14.46 27.47 -63.29
C THR A 154 14.72 28.72 -64.14
N ARG A 155 14.85 29.89 -63.51
CA ARG A 155 15.27 31.13 -64.18
C ARG A 155 16.77 31.35 -63.94
N GLY A 156 17.59 31.06 -64.94
CA GLY A 156 19.01 31.38 -64.92
C GLY A 156 19.25 32.83 -65.36
N ILE A 157 20.03 33.58 -64.59
CA ILE A 157 20.58 34.88 -65.01
C ILE A 157 22.08 34.67 -65.19
N SER A 158 22.59 34.81 -66.42
CA SER A 158 24.03 34.72 -66.66
C SER A 158 24.63 36.12 -66.78
N PHE A 159 25.76 36.33 -66.12
CA PHE A 159 26.54 37.56 -66.21
C PHE A 159 27.83 37.26 -66.98
N GLY A 160 27.91 37.75 -68.22
CA GLY A 160 29.14 37.75 -69.02
C GLY A 160 29.79 39.13 -69.02
N ASN A 161 31.13 39.19 -68.99
CA ASN A 161 31.96 40.39 -68.77
C ASN A 161 31.88 41.46 -69.88
N THR A 162 30.93 41.39 -70.80
CA THR A 162 30.64 42.45 -71.77
C THR A 162 29.15 42.43 -72.12
N GLN A 163 28.36 43.14 -71.29
CA GLN A 163 27.08 43.77 -71.60
C GLN A 163 26.22 43.11 -72.69
N ASN A 164 25.55 42.00 -72.32
CA ASN A 164 24.19 41.68 -72.75
C ASN A 164 23.63 40.65 -71.75
N VAL A 165 22.54 41.00 -71.06
CA VAL A 165 21.82 40.09 -70.15
C VAL A 165 20.71 39.42 -70.95
N PHE A 166 20.80 38.11 -71.14
CA PHE A 166 19.75 37.33 -71.80
C PHE A 166 18.98 36.54 -70.75
N VAL A 167 17.64 36.59 -70.83
CA VAL A 167 16.76 35.75 -70.02
C VAL A 167 16.38 34.54 -70.85
N ASN A 168 16.78 33.35 -70.40
CA ASN A 168 16.34 32.10 -71.01
C ASN A 168 15.35 31.41 -70.05
N SER A 169 14.18 31.05 -70.56
CA SER A 169 13.16 30.32 -69.80
C SER A 169 12.87 29.01 -70.52
N ALA A 170 13.23 27.88 -69.91
CA ALA A 170 12.81 26.56 -70.36
C ALA A 170 11.61 26.10 -69.53
N LEU A 171 10.59 25.57 -70.20
CA LEU A 171 9.43 24.92 -69.61
C LEU A 171 9.52 23.43 -69.98
N ASN A 172 9.49 22.54 -68.98
CA ASN A 172 9.35 21.11 -69.17
C ASN A 172 8.32 20.59 -68.16
#